data_AF-A0A1B7X0V4-F1
#
_entry.id   AF-A0A1B7X0V4-F1
#
_cell.length_a   1.000
_cell.length_b   1.000
_cell.length_c   1.000
_cell.angle_alpha   90.00
_cell.angle_beta   90.00
_cell.angle_gamma   90.00
#
_symmetry.space_group_name_H-M   'P 1'
#
loop_
_entity.id
_entity.type
_entity.pdbx_description
1 polymer ?
#
loop_
_entity_poly.entity_id
_entity_poly.type
_entity_poly.pdbx_seq_one_letter_code
_entity_poly.pdbx_strand_id
1 'polypeptide(L)'
;MKNLDVLNQSENESLCFLSLGLVSSFSEKTNYYPIEFFKFAEKRMNCTIGWSCKGENGYACLSRAKKNCFSSLSQNHVTYIDWLKDQKNKNKAIVKPADKPEFKNNSKFPDNLDNLVVVKKLGGTTGAQLVKDPVTGKQYVMKNGSSPEHLENEAIADSAYQALGINVPNHKVYKDASGKPTKLAEYVEGRDLAEINKNGTQQEKDLIKSEIKKHFAADALLGNWDVVGLEKDNIMLGNDGKVYRIDNGGSLGYRAQGAKKDSKFWNKYPLDLWSMKDTKVNPDGAEYFGKLTHKEVVTQINDLVSKKDNLNGIFSKEDQEIIGSRLDEMKRVADISKTLDDDKWNDDYIGNFTRHTVGIRAAGITEKFPKEFKQKSKDFDSADFTKVVDENDKEFDNLRGSDSTMYDFQKYVNNDSGGGDYGILESWMAGQGNTSWGRYPRAAKYFMSKQRNVPPEDLYWKGKFSRAISENQYKAVSENQKKGHTKEIYNNTLTAYHAFTYEMLSKTDFPNKNKDGTITLLRTEGKNVTDIYNSKVGDDNSYIKRGSMESTSIFKEVYVASTTELTSQVVPIHRVFGAYFHEAIPGSGKTPFYGDKENEFVVMLEGIKSKHISSKA
;
A
#
# COMPACT_ATOMS: atom_id res chain seq x y z
N MET A 1 13.96 6.55 -16.35
CA MET A 1 14.61 5.28 -16.74
C MET A 1 13.87 4.50 -17.83
N LYS A 2 12.54 4.59 -18.04
CA LYS A 2 11.80 3.82 -19.07
C LYS A 2 12.07 4.18 -20.55
N ASN A 3 12.60 5.37 -20.86
CA ASN A 3 12.84 5.81 -22.24
C ASN A 3 14.24 5.45 -22.78
N LEU A 4 15.14 4.97 -21.91
CA LEU A 4 16.55 4.77 -22.25
C LEU A 4 16.79 3.47 -23.05
N ASP A 5 15.99 2.44 -22.75
CA ASP A 5 16.13 1.11 -23.37
C ASP A 5 15.62 1.12 -24.82
N VAL A 6 14.57 1.91 -25.10
CA VAL A 6 14.00 2.07 -26.44
C VAL A 6 15.00 2.70 -27.42
N LEU A 7 15.83 3.63 -26.96
CA LEU A 7 16.82 4.33 -27.80
C LEU A 7 18.11 3.52 -28.03
N ASN A 8 18.45 2.63 -27.10
CA ASN A 8 19.67 1.83 -27.17
C ASN A 8 19.47 0.44 -27.81
N GLN A 9 18.23 -0.07 -27.87
CA GLN A 9 17.94 -1.46 -28.28
C GLN A 9 16.99 -1.60 -29.48
N SER A 10 16.47 -0.51 -30.05
CA SER A 10 15.51 -0.59 -31.17
C SER A 10 16.20 -0.74 -32.52
N GLU A 11 16.23 -1.96 -33.07
CA GLU A 11 16.48 -2.21 -34.50
C GLU A 11 15.28 -1.80 -35.39
N ASN A 12 14.15 -1.43 -34.80
CA ASN A 12 12.95 -0.98 -35.51
C ASN A 12 13.01 0.54 -35.77
N GLU A 13 13.22 0.93 -37.04
CA GLU A 13 13.35 2.32 -37.47
C GLU A 13 12.14 3.20 -37.07
N SER A 14 10.93 2.64 -37.08
CA SER A 14 9.69 3.40 -36.81
C SER A 14 9.57 3.85 -35.34
N LEU A 15 9.96 3.00 -34.39
CA LEU A 15 9.94 3.31 -32.96
C LEU A 15 11.04 4.32 -32.58
N CYS A 16 12.19 4.23 -33.28
CA CYS A 16 13.27 5.19 -33.16
C CYS A 16 12.81 6.60 -33.59
N PHE A 17 12.11 6.70 -34.73
CA PHE A 17 11.59 7.99 -35.23
C PHE A 17 10.50 8.61 -34.34
N LEU A 18 9.60 7.79 -33.77
CA LEU A 18 8.59 8.24 -32.80
C LEU A 18 9.23 8.79 -31.51
N SER A 19 10.27 8.11 -31.03
CA SER A 19 11.04 8.53 -29.85
C SER A 19 11.78 9.84 -30.08
N LEU A 20 12.36 10.03 -31.28
CA LEU A 20 12.98 11.30 -31.69
C LEU A 20 11.96 12.45 -31.78
N GLY A 21 10.72 12.16 -32.21
CA GLY A 21 9.63 13.14 -32.25
C GLY A 21 9.20 13.62 -30.86
N LEU A 22 9.06 12.72 -29.89
CA LEU A 22 8.73 13.05 -28.49
C LEU A 22 9.81 13.89 -27.83
N VAL A 23 11.08 13.60 -28.12
CA VAL A 23 12.22 14.32 -27.55
C VAL A 23 12.36 15.71 -28.17
N SER A 24 12.07 15.86 -29.47
CA SER A 24 11.94 17.18 -30.11
C SER A 24 10.85 18.02 -29.43
N SER A 25 9.68 17.45 -29.16
CA SER A 25 8.58 18.17 -28.51
C SER A 25 8.89 18.55 -27.06
N PHE A 26 9.63 17.71 -26.33
CA PHE A 26 10.10 18.03 -24.98
C PHE A 26 11.16 19.14 -24.99
N SER A 27 12.13 19.06 -25.90
CA SER A 27 13.19 20.06 -26.09
C SER A 27 12.65 21.42 -26.52
N GLU A 28 11.58 21.47 -27.32
CA GLU A 28 10.88 22.70 -27.67
C GLU A 28 10.34 23.46 -26.45
N LYS A 29 9.99 22.75 -25.37
CA LYS A 29 9.50 23.32 -24.12
C LYS A 29 10.61 23.72 -23.15
N THR A 30 11.75 23.04 -23.18
CA THR A 30 12.85 23.22 -22.20
C THR A 30 14.05 23.99 -22.74
N ASN A 31 14.13 24.21 -24.05
CA ASN A 31 15.20 24.93 -24.75
C ASN A 31 16.60 24.27 -24.73
N TYR A 32 16.70 23.01 -24.28
CA TYR A 32 17.90 22.17 -24.33
C TYR A 32 17.54 20.68 -24.25
N TYR A 33 18.45 19.81 -24.73
CA TYR A 33 18.30 18.35 -24.60
C TYR A 33 18.85 17.82 -23.27
N PRO A 34 18.16 16.88 -22.61
CA PRO A 34 18.69 16.18 -21.43
C PRO A 34 20.01 15.44 -21.72
N ILE A 35 20.92 15.40 -20.74
CA ILE A 35 22.28 14.80 -20.85
C ILE A 35 22.22 13.29 -21.18
N GLU A 36 21.09 12.66 -20.90
CA GLU A 36 20.79 11.26 -21.16
C GLU A 36 20.69 10.95 -22.65
N PHE A 37 20.48 11.95 -23.50
CA PHE A 37 20.51 11.82 -24.98
C PHE A 37 21.92 11.93 -25.56
N PHE A 38 22.90 12.36 -24.75
CA PHE A 38 24.26 12.62 -25.18
C PHE A 38 24.98 11.34 -25.61
N LYS A 39 24.74 10.22 -24.90
CA LYS A 39 25.33 8.92 -25.22
C LYS A 39 24.91 8.37 -26.58
N PHE A 40 23.69 8.67 -27.04
CA PHE A 40 23.20 8.29 -28.37
C PHE A 40 23.93 9.09 -29.47
N ALA A 41 24.08 10.40 -29.29
CA ALA A 41 24.81 11.28 -30.21
C ALA A 41 26.32 10.96 -30.23
N GLU A 42 26.92 10.65 -29.08
CA GLU A 42 28.32 10.24 -28.93
C GLU A 42 28.62 8.96 -29.74
N LYS A 43 27.78 7.93 -29.61
CA LYS A 43 27.95 6.63 -30.29
C LYS A 43 27.74 6.70 -31.81
N ARG A 44 26.84 7.55 -32.30
CA ARG A 44 26.53 7.65 -33.75
C ARG A 44 27.34 8.72 -34.47
N MET A 45 27.90 9.71 -33.77
CA MET A 45 28.50 10.90 -34.41
C MET A 45 29.86 11.34 -33.85
N ASN A 46 30.49 10.55 -32.98
CA ASN A 46 31.83 10.82 -32.43
C ASN A 46 31.93 12.20 -31.73
N CYS A 47 30.89 12.55 -30.96
CA CYS A 47 30.71 13.85 -30.33
C CYS A 47 31.08 13.78 -28.84
N THR A 48 32.12 14.52 -28.40
CA THR A 48 32.82 14.17 -27.15
C THR A 48 32.57 15.07 -25.93
N ILE A 49 31.91 16.25 -25.98
CA ILE A 49 31.68 17.10 -24.77
C ILE A 49 30.46 18.06 -24.89
N GLY A 50 29.51 18.08 -23.92
CA GLY A 50 28.62 19.24 -23.63
C GLY A 50 27.10 19.01 -23.46
N TRP A 51 26.30 20.09 -23.39
CA TRP A 51 24.83 20.12 -23.50
C TRP A 51 24.40 20.67 -24.86
N SER A 52 23.31 20.17 -25.47
CA SER A 52 22.80 20.65 -26.77
C SER A 52 21.70 21.71 -26.61
N CYS A 53 21.89 22.88 -27.24
CA CYS A 53 21.03 24.06 -27.15
C CYS A 53 20.19 24.29 -28.42
N LYS A 54 19.28 25.27 -28.43
CA LYS A 54 18.46 25.66 -29.60
C LYS A 54 18.98 26.97 -30.21
N GLY A 55 19.30 26.99 -31.51
CA GLY A 55 19.78 28.18 -32.24
C GLY A 55 18.90 28.58 -33.43
N GLU A 56 19.28 29.63 -34.16
CA GLU A 56 18.44 30.29 -35.18
C GLU A 56 18.10 29.41 -36.40
N ASN A 57 18.97 28.46 -36.76
CA ASN A 57 18.75 27.55 -37.90
C ASN A 57 18.22 26.16 -37.50
N GLY A 58 17.86 25.97 -36.23
CA GLY A 58 17.51 24.68 -35.61
C GLY A 58 18.33 24.42 -34.33
N TYR A 59 18.28 23.19 -33.82
CA TYR A 59 19.07 22.82 -32.62
C TYR A 59 20.56 22.97 -32.89
N ALA A 60 21.32 23.55 -31.96
CA ALA A 60 22.64 24.11 -32.21
C ALA A 60 23.42 24.47 -30.94
N CYS A 61 24.64 23.93 -30.83
CA CYS A 61 25.77 24.26 -29.93
C CYS A 61 25.93 23.44 -28.66
N LEU A 62 27.18 22.99 -28.46
CA LEU A 62 27.66 22.28 -27.28
C LEU A 62 28.20 23.28 -26.26
N SER A 63 27.44 23.50 -25.19
CA SER A 63 27.94 24.28 -24.06
C SER A 63 28.44 23.36 -22.95
N ARG A 64 29.60 23.68 -22.36
CA ARG A 64 30.07 23.03 -21.12
C ARG A 64 29.17 23.31 -19.91
N ALA A 65 28.34 24.37 -19.96
CA ALA A 65 27.41 24.75 -18.90
C ALA A 65 26.07 25.26 -19.46
N LYS A 66 24.94 24.86 -18.85
CA LYS A 66 23.56 25.18 -19.29
C LYS A 66 23.29 26.67 -19.62
N LYS A 67 24.03 27.60 -19.01
CA LYS A 67 23.87 29.06 -19.17
C LYS A 67 24.45 29.69 -20.45
N ASN A 68 25.29 28.98 -21.22
CA ASN A 68 25.99 29.56 -22.39
C ASN A 68 25.41 29.14 -23.75
N CYS A 69 24.11 28.84 -23.82
CA CYS A 69 23.45 28.35 -25.04
C CYS A 69 23.38 29.33 -26.24
N PHE A 70 24.11 30.45 -26.23
CA PHE A 70 24.00 31.54 -27.21
C PHE A 70 25.25 31.77 -28.10
N SER A 71 26.29 30.92 -28.04
CA SER A 71 27.47 31.04 -28.92
C SER A 71 27.34 30.17 -30.18
N SER A 72 27.99 30.54 -31.29
CA SER A 72 27.81 30.00 -32.66
C SER A 72 28.15 28.51 -32.90
N LEU A 73 27.55 27.96 -33.97
CA LEU A 73 27.50 26.55 -34.38
C LEU A 73 28.83 25.97 -34.92
N SER A 74 29.11 24.70 -34.60
CA SER A 74 30.17 23.94 -35.27
C SER A 74 29.68 23.36 -36.61
N GLN A 75 30.58 23.24 -37.60
CA GLN A 75 30.25 22.78 -38.95
C GLN A 75 29.69 21.35 -38.99
N ASN A 76 30.15 20.46 -38.10
CA ASN A 76 29.66 19.07 -37.98
C ASN A 76 28.17 19.00 -37.56
N HIS A 77 27.66 20.06 -36.93
CA HIS A 77 26.30 20.11 -36.40
C HIS A 77 25.28 20.62 -37.44
N VAL A 78 25.71 21.47 -38.38
CA VAL A 78 24.91 21.86 -39.55
C VAL A 78 24.53 20.60 -40.35
N THR A 79 25.49 19.69 -40.54
CA THR A 79 25.28 18.38 -41.17
C THR A 79 24.23 17.51 -40.46
N TYR A 80 24.14 17.57 -39.12
CA TYR A 80 23.15 16.81 -38.35
C TYR A 80 21.73 17.37 -38.48
N ILE A 81 21.58 18.69 -38.50
CA ILE A 81 20.28 19.33 -38.70
C ILE A 81 19.76 19.04 -40.11
N ASP A 82 20.63 19.04 -41.11
CA ASP A 82 20.26 18.68 -42.47
C ASP A 82 19.97 17.18 -42.58
N TRP A 83 20.69 16.32 -41.87
CA TRP A 83 20.36 14.89 -41.76
C TRP A 83 19.01 14.65 -41.06
N LEU A 84 18.70 15.32 -39.95
CA LEU A 84 17.39 15.22 -39.27
C LEU A 84 16.24 15.73 -40.14
N LYS A 85 16.46 16.82 -40.87
CA LYS A 85 15.50 17.35 -41.86
C LYS A 85 15.30 16.34 -42.99
N ASP A 86 16.37 15.71 -43.48
CA ASP A 86 16.32 14.64 -44.47
C ASP A 86 15.57 13.41 -43.93
N GLN A 87 15.80 12.97 -42.69
CA GLN A 87 15.05 11.87 -42.06
C GLN A 87 13.57 12.22 -41.86
N LYS A 88 13.25 13.45 -41.46
CA LYS A 88 11.86 13.93 -41.33
C LYS A 88 11.15 14.00 -42.69
N ASN A 89 11.88 14.36 -43.75
CA ASN A 89 11.37 14.38 -45.12
C ASN A 89 11.23 12.97 -45.71
N LYS A 90 12.12 12.02 -45.38
CA LYS A 90 11.97 10.59 -45.66
C LYS A 90 10.76 10.00 -44.95
N ASN A 91 10.50 10.39 -43.71
CA ASN A 91 9.28 10.03 -42.97
C ASN A 91 8.01 10.59 -43.65
N LYS A 92 8.06 11.81 -44.22
CA LYS A 92 6.98 12.33 -45.08
C LYS A 92 6.84 11.61 -46.42
N ALA A 93 7.91 11.06 -46.98
CA ALA A 93 7.86 10.31 -48.24
C ALA A 93 7.37 8.86 -48.07
N ILE A 94 7.59 8.26 -46.89
CA ILE A 94 6.93 7.01 -46.44
C ILE A 94 5.44 7.26 -46.18
N VAL A 95 5.06 8.52 -45.89
CA VAL A 95 3.68 8.98 -45.66
C VAL A 95 3.18 9.83 -46.85
N LYS A 96 3.15 9.27 -48.06
CA LYS A 96 2.19 9.76 -49.08
C LYS A 96 0.79 9.21 -48.74
N PRO A 97 -0.30 9.97 -48.97
CA PRO A 97 -1.66 9.47 -48.81
C PRO A 97 -2.01 8.55 -50.00
N ALA A 98 -1.38 7.39 -50.05
CA ALA A 98 -1.98 6.22 -50.68
C ALA A 98 -2.66 5.48 -49.53
N ASP A 99 -3.98 5.34 -49.64
CA ASP A 99 -4.93 4.70 -48.73
C ASP A 99 -4.44 4.52 -47.30
N LYS A 100 -5.07 5.24 -46.35
CA LYS A 100 -5.00 4.92 -44.92
C LYS A 100 -4.83 3.40 -44.81
N PRO A 101 -3.71 2.87 -44.28
CA PRO A 101 -3.82 1.57 -43.68
C PRO A 101 -4.82 1.81 -42.57
N GLU A 102 -6.07 1.40 -42.78
CA GLU A 102 -6.85 0.91 -41.68
C GLU A 102 -5.85 0.14 -40.82
N PHE A 103 -5.65 0.58 -39.59
CA PHE A 103 -5.35 -0.40 -38.57
C PHE A 103 -6.54 -1.36 -38.66
N LYS A 104 -6.40 -2.41 -39.47
CA LYS A 104 -7.32 -3.52 -39.49
C LYS A 104 -7.16 -4.10 -38.11
N ASN A 105 -8.05 -3.66 -37.25
CA ASN A 105 -8.44 -4.33 -36.05
C ASN A 105 -8.94 -5.72 -36.50
N ASN A 106 -8.01 -6.61 -36.83
CA ASN A 106 -8.29 -7.95 -37.36
C ASN A 106 -8.61 -8.92 -36.21
N SER A 107 -9.11 -8.40 -35.08
CA SER A 107 -9.91 -9.13 -34.10
C SER A 107 -11.37 -9.07 -34.56
N LYS A 108 -11.70 -9.75 -35.66
CA LYS A 108 -13.09 -10.15 -35.87
C LYS A 108 -13.25 -11.53 -35.29
N PHE A 109 -13.58 -11.55 -34.00
CA PHE A 109 -14.34 -12.67 -33.44
C PHE A 109 -15.51 -12.98 -34.38
N PRO A 110 -15.84 -14.26 -34.61
CA PRO A 110 -16.92 -14.61 -35.52
C PRO A 110 -18.26 -14.00 -35.06
N ASP A 111 -19.20 -13.82 -35.99
CA ASP A 111 -20.50 -13.25 -35.65
C ASP A 111 -21.35 -14.24 -34.84
N ASN A 112 -21.18 -15.54 -35.08
CA ASN A 112 -21.81 -16.65 -34.36
C ASN A 112 -20.81 -17.81 -34.14
N LEU A 113 -21.24 -18.84 -33.40
CA LEU A 113 -20.39 -19.98 -33.05
C LEU A 113 -20.59 -21.20 -33.97
N ASP A 114 -21.58 -21.17 -34.86
CA ASP A 114 -22.09 -22.36 -35.58
C ASP A 114 -21.05 -23.03 -36.49
N ASN A 115 -20.11 -22.24 -37.02
CA ASN A 115 -19.10 -22.71 -37.98
C ASN A 115 -17.76 -23.10 -37.33
N LEU A 116 -17.63 -23.01 -36.00
CA LEU A 116 -16.38 -23.32 -35.32
C LEU A 116 -16.17 -24.84 -35.22
N VAL A 117 -14.99 -25.29 -35.61
CA VAL A 117 -14.64 -26.72 -35.58
C VAL A 117 -13.84 -27.02 -34.32
N VAL A 118 -14.28 -28.00 -33.54
CA VAL A 118 -13.55 -28.46 -32.34
C VAL A 118 -12.26 -29.16 -32.77
N VAL A 119 -11.12 -28.64 -32.31
CA VAL A 119 -9.79 -29.20 -32.55
C VAL A 119 -9.42 -30.20 -31.45
N LYS A 120 -9.54 -29.80 -30.17
CA LYS A 120 -9.29 -30.66 -29.01
C LYS A 120 -9.98 -30.14 -27.76
N LYS A 121 -10.19 -31.01 -26.77
CA LYS A 121 -10.59 -30.59 -25.41
C LYS A 121 -9.32 -30.12 -24.66
N LEU A 122 -9.43 -29.03 -23.90
CA LEU A 122 -8.29 -28.39 -23.22
C LEU A 122 -8.17 -28.74 -21.73
N GLY A 123 -9.06 -29.59 -21.19
CA GLY A 123 -9.06 -29.93 -19.76
C GLY A 123 -9.80 -28.90 -18.90
N GLY A 124 -9.69 -29.02 -17.57
CA GLY A 124 -10.35 -28.14 -16.60
C GLY A 124 -11.82 -28.48 -16.29
N THR A 125 -12.36 -27.84 -15.24
CA THR A 125 -13.71 -28.08 -14.73
C THR A 125 -14.81 -27.37 -15.53
N THR A 126 -14.45 -26.42 -16.39
CA THR A 126 -15.39 -25.55 -17.14
C THR A 126 -15.67 -26.02 -18.58
N GLY A 127 -15.14 -27.18 -18.96
CA GLY A 127 -15.39 -27.79 -20.27
C GLY A 127 -14.74 -27.05 -21.45
N ALA A 128 -13.56 -26.46 -21.23
CA ALA A 128 -12.84 -25.69 -22.23
C ALA A 128 -12.46 -26.53 -23.47
N GLN A 129 -12.66 -25.95 -24.66
CA GLN A 129 -12.35 -26.58 -25.94
C GLN A 129 -11.54 -25.62 -26.82
N LEU A 130 -10.51 -26.16 -27.47
CA LEU A 130 -9.84 -25.46 -28.57
C LEU A 130 -10.70 -25.62 -29.81
N VAL A 131 -11.14 -24.51 -30.37
CA VAL A 131 -11.92 -24.47 -31.61
C VAL A 131 -11.15 -23.67 -32.67
N LYS A 132 -11.40 -23.97 -33.93
CA LYS A 132 -10.80 -23.29 -35.07
C LYS A 132 -11.91 -22.72 -35.94
N ASP A 133 -11.76 -21.47 -36.32
CA ASP A 133 -12.57 -20.87 -37.38
C ASP A 133 -12.05 -21.39 -38.73
N PRO A 134 -12.84 -22.16 -39.49
CA PRO A 134 -12.41 -22.70 -40.77
C PRO A 134 -12.23 -21.63 -41.85
N VAL A 135 -12.86 -20.46 -41.69
CA VAL A 135 -12.77 -19.34 -42.65
C VAL A 135 -11.47 -18.58 -42.48
N THR A 136 -11.14 -18.21 -41.24
CA THR A 136 -9.94 -17.40 -40.96
C THR A 136 -8.72 -18.23 -40.58
N GLY A 137 -8.92 -19.50 -40.23
CA GLY A 137 -7.89 -20.39 -39.70
C GLY A 137 -7.50 -20.11 -38.24
N LYS A 138 -8.06 -19.07 -37.60
CA LYS A 138 -7.73 -18.68 -36.23
C LYS A 138 -8.25 -19.68 -35.21
N GLN A 139 -7.48 -19.84 -34.13
CA GLN A 139 -7.85 -20.68 -33.00
C GLN A 139 -8.35 -19.87 -31.82
N TYR A 140 -9.33 -20.44 -31.12
CA TYR A 140 -9.97 -19.83 -29.96
C TYR A 140 -10.19 -20.87 -28.87
N VAL A 141 -10.21 -20.42 -27.63
CA VAL A 141 -10.68 -21.21 -26.49
C VAL A 141 -12.16 -20.90 -26.29
N MET A 142 -13.00 -21.92 -26.44
CA MET A 142 -14.44 -21.85 -26.18
C MET A 142 -14.73 -22.44 -24.80
N LYS A 143 -15.40 -21.67 -23.94
CA LYS A 143 -15.86 -22.09 -22.61
C LYS A 143 -17.37 -21.90 -22.49
N ASN A 144 -18.04 -22.93 -21.99
CA ASN A 144 -19.47 -22.89 -21.68
C ASN A 144 -19.73 -22.66 -20.17
N GLY A 145 -18.68 -22.75 -19.34
CA GLY A 145 -18.75 -22.54 -17.90
C GLY A 145 -19.46 -23.66 -17.15
N SER A 146 -19.29 -23.68 -15.82
CA SER A 146 -20.07 -24.53 -14.92
C SER A 146 -21.47 -23.97 -14.68
N SER A 147 -21.60 -22.63 -14.69
CA SER A 147 -22.87 -21.90 -14.70
C SER A 147 -22.76 -20.63 -15.55
N PRO A 148 -23.88 -20.08 -16.06
CA PRO A 148 -23.90 -18.80 -16.79
C PRO A 148 -23.21 -17.66 -16.04
N GLU A 149 -23.48 -17.53 -14.74
CA GLU A 149 -23.01 -16.42 -13.92
C GLU A 149 -21.51 -16.51 -13.65
N HIS A 150 -20.96 -17.73 -13.49
CA HIS A 150 -19.52 -17.93 -13.33
C HIS A 150 -18.76 -17.59 -14.61
N LEU A 151 -19.33 -17.91 -15.78
CA LEU A 151 -18.75 -17.57 -17.07
C LEU A 151 -18.77 -16.06 -17.35
N GLU A 152 -19.88 -15.39 -17.04
CA GLU A 152 -19.98 -13.93 -17.13
C GLU A 152 -18.99 -13.25 -16.17
N ASN A 153 -18.83 -13.77 -14.95
CA ASN A 153 -17.84 -13.29 -13.99
C ASN A 153 -16.40 -13.39 -14.54
N GLU A 154 -16.05 -14.50 -15.19
CA GLU A 154 -14.72 -14.66 -15.82
C GLU A 154 -14.51 -13.64 -16.95
N ALA A 155 -15.52 -13.36 -17.77
CA ALA A 155 -15.43 -12.35 -18.82
C ALA A 155 -15.32 -10.91 -18.27
N ILE A 156 -16.05 -10.59 -17.20
CA ILE A 156 -15.95 -9.31 -16.50
C ILE A 156 -14.56 -9.13 -15.89
N ALA A 157 -14.02 -10.17 -15.25
CA ALA A 157 -12.67 -10.16 -14.68
C ALA A 157 -11.61 -9.93 -15.76
N ASP A 158 -11.69 -10.62 -16.89
CA ASP A 158 -10.79 -10.39 -18.03
C ASP A 158 -10.89 -8.95 -18.54
N SER A 159 -12.11 -8.43 -18.72
CA SER A 159 -12.34 -7.05 -19.16
C SER A 159 -11.72 -6.03 -18.19
N ALA A 160 -11.83 -6.28 -16.88
CA ALA A 160 -11.21 -5.44 -15.86
C ALA A 160 -9.67 -5.50 -15.92
N TYR A 161 -9.09 -6.69 -16.11
CA TYR A 161 -7.65 -6.82 -16.32
C TYR A 161 -7.18 -6.06 -17.57
N GLN A 162 -7.90 -6.18 -18.70
CA GLN A 162 -7.59 -5.41 -19.92
C GLN A 162 -7.65 -3.90 -19.68
N ALA A 163 -8.68 -3.42 -18.98
CA ALA A 163 -8.85 -2.00 -18.64
C ALA A 163 -7.73 -1.45 -17.75
N LEU A 164 -7.12 -2.31 -16.93
CA LEU A 164 -5.95 -1.99 -16.10
C LEU A 164 -4.62 -2.10 -16.86
N GLY A 165 -4.65 -2.52 -18.13
CA GLY A 165 -3.48 -2.72 -18.98
C GLY A 165 -2.74 -4.02 -18.72
N ILE A 166 -3.43 -5.03 -18.18
CA ILE A 166 -2.88 -6.35 -17.87
C ILE A 166 -3.28 -7.29 -19.01
N ASN A 167 -2.30 -8.03 -19.55
CA ASN A 167 -2.59 -8.91 -20.68
C ASN A 167 -3.45 -10.09 -20.21
N VAL A 168 -4.62 -10.18 -20.82
CA VAL A 168 -5.46 -11.38 -20.90
C VAL A 168 -5.84 -11.56 -22.36
N PRO A 169 -6.16 -12.78 -22.81
CA PRO A 169 -6.62 -12.98 -24.18
C PRO A 169 -7.83 -12.11 -24.49
N ASN A 170 -7.89 -11.53 -25.69
CA ASN A 170 -9.14 -10.89 -26.12
C ASN A 170 -10.25 -11.93 -26.07
N HIS A 171 -11.45 -11.49 -25.73
CA HIS A 171 -12.59 -12.39 -25.60
C HIS A 171 -13.90 -11.72 -26.02
N LYS A 172 -14.90 -12.55 -26.31
CA LYS A 172 -16.27 -12.16 -26.60
C LYS A 172 -17.23 -13.17 -25.98
N VAL A 173 -18.32 -12.69 -25.39
CA VAL A 173 -19.41 -13.53 -24.88
C VAL A 173 -20.54 -13.54 -25.90
N TYR A 174 -21.02 -14.73 -26.23
CA TYR A 174 -22.16 -14.99 -27.11
C TYR A 174 -23.30 -15.50 -26.24
N LYS A 175 -24.54 -15.21 -26.62
CA LYS A 175 -25.73 -15.78 -25.97
C LYS A 175 -26.54 -16.51 -27.02
N ASP A 176 -26.95 -17.74 -26.72
CA ASP A 176 -27.88 -18.48 -27.57
C ASP A 176 -29.32 -17.93 -27.44
N ALA A 177 -30.26 -18.52 -28.18
CA ALA A 177 -31.67 -18.11 -28.14
C ALA A 177 -32.33 -18.28 -26.76
N SER A 178 -31.77 -19.13 -25.89
CA SER A 178 -32.22 -19.32 -24.50
C SER A 178 -31.56 -18.34 -23.52
N GLY A 179 -30.63 -17.50 -24.00
CA GLY A 179 -29.86 -16.56 -23.19
C GLY A 179 -28.63 -17.18 -22.51
N LYS A 180 -28.32 -18.45 -22.76
CA LYS A 180 -27.17 -19.14 -22.16
C LYS A 180 -25.87 -18.59 -22.76
N PRO A 181 -24.92 -18.14 -21.91
CA PRO A 181 -23.69 -17.54 -22.40
C PRO A 181 -22.64 -18.61 -22.78
N THR A 182 -21.86 -18.30 -23.82
CA THR A 182 -20.63 -19.00 -24.21
C THR A 182 -19.54 -17.97 -24.43
N LYS A 183 -18.38 -18.16 -23.79
CA LYS A 183 -17.22 -17.27 -23.92
C LYS A 183 -16.27 -17.84 -24.95
N LEU A 184 -15.85 -17.01 -25.89
CA LEU A 184 -14.80 -17.31 -26.85
C LEU A 184 -13.63 -16.37 -26.57
N ALA A 185 -12.44 -16.91 -26.35
CA ALA A 185 -11.21 -16.16 -26.13
C ALA A 185 -10.16 -16.51 -27.19
N GLU A 186 -9.30 -15.58 -27.59
CA GLU A 186 -8.19 -15.89 -28.49
C GLU A 186 -7.29 -16.97 -27.87
N TYR A 187 -6.90 -17.98 -28.67
CA TYR A 187 -5.93 -18.96 -28.21
C TYR A 187 -4.55 -18.31 -28.18
N VAL A 188 -3.96 -18.25 -27.00
CA VAL A 188 -2.60 -17.75 -26.84
C VAL A 188 -1.65 -18.93 -27.02
N GLU A 189 -0.92 -18.92 -28.13
CA GLU A 189 0.16 -19.88 -28.36
C GLU A 189 1.36 -19.52 -27.49
N GLY A 190 1.80 -20.47 -26.66
CA GLY A 190 2.88 -20.22 -25.71
C GLY A 190 3.10 -21.41 -24.77
N ARG A 191 3.83 -21.13 -23.69
CA ARG A 191 4.13 -22.09 -22.62
C ARG A 191 3.57 -21.57 -21.30
N ASP A 192 2.90 -22.43 -20.54
CA ASP A 192 2.40 -22.09 -19.22
C ASP A 192 3.54 -21.97 -18.19
N LEU A 193 3.22 -21.42 -17.01
CA LEU A 193 4.18 -21.21 -15.95
C LEU A 193 4.78 -22.52 -15.42
N ALA A 194 4.03 -23.62 -15.39
CA ALA A 194 4.55 -24.93 -15.01
C ALA A 194 5.66 -25.42 -15.95
N GLU A 195 5.43 -25.32 -17.27
CA GLU A 195 6.41 -25.67 -18.29
C GLU A 195 7.64 -24.75 -18.23
N ILE A 196 7.44 -23.43 -18.07
CA ILE A 196 8.55 -22.47 -17.95
C ILE A 196 9.37 -22.74 -16.68
N ASN A 197 8.74 -23.07 -15.56
CA ASN A 197 9.45 -23.44 -14.34
C ASN A 197 10.35 -24.67 -14.56
N LYS A 198 9.86 -25.67 -15.30
CA LYS A 198 10.59 -26.91 -15.58
C LYS A 198 11.69 -26.75 -16.65
N ASN A 199 11.37 -26.12 -17.77
CA ASN A 199 12.16 -26.14 -19.00
C ASN A 199 12.52 -24.75 -19.56
N GLY A 200 12.04 -23.67 -18.94
CA GLY A 200 12.30 -22.31 -19.37
C GLY A 200 13.70 -21.81 -19.03
N THR A 201 14.17 -20.83 -19.80
CA THR A 201 15.42 -20.11 -19.54
C THR A 201 15.29 -19.24 -18.29
N GLN A 202 16.42 -18.83 -17.69
CA GLN A 202 16.39 -17.93 -16.53
C GLN A 202 15.71 -16.59 -16.87
N GLN A 203 15.94 -16.07 -18.08
CA GLN A 203 15.32 -14.84 -18.55
C GLN A 203 13.78 -14.93 -18.60
N GLU A 204 13.24 -16.06 -19.06
CA GLU A 204 11.80 -16.29 -19.10
C GLU A 204 11.20 -16.40 -17.69
N LYS A 205 11.89 -17.11 -16.79
CA LYS A 205 11.50 -17.23 -15.38
C LYS A 205 11.47 -15.86 -14.69
N ASP A 206 12.50 -15.04 -14.92
CA ASP A 206 12.59 -13.69 -14.36
C ASP A 206 11.52 -12.76 -14.94
N LEU A 207 11.25 -12.84 -16.25
CA LEU A 207 10.19 -12.08 -16.91
C LEU A 207 8.81 -12.40 -16.34
N ILE A 208 8.43 -13.68 -16.29
CA ILE A 208 7.13 -14.11 -15.76
C ILE A 208 6.99 -13.69 -14.30
N LYS A 209 8.01 -13.94 -13.48
CA LYS A 209 8.00 -13.55 -12.07
C LYS A 209 7.83 -12.04 -11.88
N SER A 210 8.46 -11.24 -12.73
CA SER A 210 8.33 -9.78 -12.71
C SER A 210 6.91 -9.33 -13.07
N GLU A 211 6.33 -9.87 -14.16
CA GLU A 211 4.99 -9.50 -14.60
C GLU A 211 3.87 -9.98 -13.66
N ILE A 212 4.02 -11.16 -13.02
CA ILE A 212 3.10 -11.60 -11.96
C ILE A 212 3.13 -10.58 -10.81
N LYS A 213 4.32 -10.27 -10.29
CA LYS A 213 4.51 -9.35 -9.15
C LYS A 213 4.01 -7.93 -9.39
N LYS A 214 4.24 -7.40 -10.59
CA LYS A 214 3.93 -6.01 -11.00
C LYS A 214 2.43 -5.68 -10.90
N HIS A 215 1.58 -6.69 -10.94
CA HIS A 215 0.13 -6.55 -11.00
C HIS A 215 -0.58 -7.09 -9.75
N PHE A 216 0.17 -7.38 -8.69
CA PHE A 216 -0.33 -7.93 -7.43
C PHE A 216 -1.49 -7.12 -6.84
N ALA A 217 -1.40 -5.79 -6.78
CA ALA A 217 -2.50 -4.99 -6.23
C ALA A 217 -3.78 -5.09 -7.07
N ALA A 218 -3.67 -5.35 -8.37
CA ALA A 218 -4.82 -5.56 -9.26
C ALA A 218 -5.47 -6.91 -8.96
N ASP A 219 -4.64 -7.94 -8.76
CA ASP A 219 -5.10 -9.26 -8.36
C ASP A 219 -5.80 -9.21 -7.00
N ALA A 220 -5.25 -8.45 -6.04
CA ALA A 220 -5.88 -8.20 -4.75
C ALA A 220 -7.18 -7.39 -4.89
N LEU A 221 -7.23 -6.36 -5.75
CA LEU A 221 -8.46 -5.58 -5.99
C LEU A 221 -9.59 -6.47 -6.49
N LEU A 222 -9.30 -7.32 -7.46
CA LEU A 222 -10.24 -8.26 -8.06
C LEU A 222 -10.45 -9.52 -7.21
N GLY A 223 -9.73 -9.66 -6.07
CA GLY A 223 -9.82 -10.82 -5.19
C GLY A 223 -9.49 -12.13 -5.91
N ASN A 224 -8.58 -12.11 -6.88
CA ASN A 224 -8.17 -13.29 -7.62
C ASN A 224 -7.09 -14.05 -6.84
N TRP A 225 -7.48 -15.07 -6.06
CA TRP A 225 -6.53 -15.87 -5.28
C TRP A 225 -5.82 -16.94 -6.10
N ASP A 226 -6.36 -17.25 -7.28
CA ASP A 226 -5.92 -18.33 -8.16
C ASP A 226 -5.08 -17.80 -9.33
N VAL A 227 -4.37 -16.68 -9.14
CA VAL A 227 -3.60 -16.00 -10.20
C VAL A 227 -2.66 -16.94 -10.93
N VAL A 228 -1.96 -17.80 -10.18
CA VAL A 228 -1.00 -18.75 -10.75
C VAL A 228 -1.65 -20.07 -11.15
N GLY A 229 -2.82 -20.41 -10.61
CA GLY A 229 -3.45 -21.72 -10.77
C GLY A 229 -2.82 -22.77 -9.85
N LEU A 230 -3.62 -23.74 -9.42
CA LEU A 230 -3.17 -24.85 -8.57
C LEU A 230 -2.00 -25.63 -9.22
N GLU A 231 -2.09 -25.85 -10.54
CA GLU A 231 -1.08 -26.56 -11.32
C GLU A 231 -0.11 -25.61 -12.03
N LYS A 232 -0.10 -24.32 -11.65
CA LYS A 232 0.70 -23.26 -12.28
C LYS A 232 0.36 -23.06 -13.77
N ASP A 233 -0.91 -23.20 -14.12
CA ASP A 233 -1.46 -23.17 -15.48
C ASP A 233 -2.20 -21.87 -15.83
N ASN A 234 -2.47 -20.98 -14.87
CA ASN A 234 -3.21 -19.74 -15.10
C ASN A 234 -2.34 -18.56 -15.60
N ILE A 235 -1.05 -18.79 -15.79
CA ILE A 235 -0.11 -17.81 -16.36
C ILE A 235 0.57 -18.42 -17.57
N MET A 236 0.57 -17.69 -18.69
CA MET A 236 1.17 -18.16 -19.94
C MET A 236 2.12 -17.12 -20.53
N LEU A 237 3.30 -17.55 -20.95
CA LEU A 237 4.21 -16.77 -21.78
C LEU A 237 3.89 -17.05 -23.25
N GLY A 238 3.28 -16.07 -23.91
CA GLY A 238 2.96 -16.15 -25.33
C GLY A 238 4.21 -16.10 -26.21
N ASN A 239 4.11 -16.66 -27.41
CA ASN A 239 5.14 -16.59 -28.45
C ASN A 239 5.43 -15.14 -28.91
N ASP A 240 4.54 -14.20 -28.58
CA ASP A 240 4.72 -12.77 -28.78
C ASP A 240 5.59 -12.10 -27.68
N GLY A 241 6.09 -12.89 -26.73
CA GLY A 241 6.93 -12.44 -25.62
C GLY A 241 6.18 -11.78 -24.46
N LYS A 242 4.84 -11.83 -24.45
CA LYS A 242 4.02 -11.26 -23.38
C LYS A 242 3.56 -12.33 -22.39
N VAL A 243 3.40 -11.91 -21.14
CA VAL A 243 2.85 -12.74 -20.08
C VAL A 243 1.36 -12.45 -19.95
N TYR A 244 0.54 -13.48 -20.10
CA TYR A 244 -0.91 -13.44 -20.03
C TYR A 244 -1.41 -14.09 -18.75
N ARG A 245 -2.40 -13.47 -18.11
CA ARG A 245 -3.29 -14.16 -17.17
C ARG A 245 -4.37 -14.87 -17.97
N ILE A 246 -4.61 -16.12 -17.66
CA ILE A 246 -5.71 -16.92 -18.23
C ILE A 246 -6.52 -17.54 -17.09
N ASP A 247 -7.75 -17.91 -17.39
CA ASP A 247 -8.67 -18.55 -16.44
C ASP A 247 -8.93 -17.77 -15.15
N ASN A 248 -9.31 -16.49 -15.29
CA ASN A 248 -9.59 -15.60 -14.15
C ASN A 248 -10.94 -15.87 -13.45
N GLY A 249 -11.46 -17.11 -13.54
CA GLY A 249 -12.78 -17.49 -13.01
C GLY A 249 -12.86 -17.45 -11.48
N GLY A 250 -11.71 -17.46 -10.79
CA GLY A 250 -11.61 -17.27 -9.33
C GLY A 250 -11.61 -15.82 -8.87
N SER A 251 -11.87 -14.86 -9.75
CA SER A 251 -11.95 -13.42 -9.42
C SER A 251 -13.34 -13.02 -8.94
N LEU A 252 -13.44 -11.82 -8.36
CA LEU A 252 -14.68 -11.18 -7.90
C LEU A 252 -15.46 -12.09 -6.94
N GLY A 253 -16.79 -12.19 -7.11
CA GLY A 253 -17.67 -12.95 -6.24
C GLY A 253 -17.59 -14.48 -6.34
N TYR A 254 -16.66 -15.05 -7.12
CA TYR A 254 -16.58 -16.51 -7.35
C TYR A 254 -15.22 -17.10 -7.02
N ARG A 255 -15.21 -18.37 -6.61
CA ARG A 255 -14.02 -19.23 -6.48
C ARG A 255 -13.70 -19.88 -7.83
N ALA A 256 -12.49 -20.39 -7.99
CA ALA A 256 -12.03 -21.04 -9.23
C ALA A 256 -12.99 -22.14 -9.73
N GLN A 257 -13.58 -22.92 -8.81
CA GLN A 257 -14.53 -24.00 -9.14
C GLN A 257 -16.00 -23.55 -9.34
N GLY A 258 -16.27 -22.23 -9.36
CA GLY A 258 -17.60 -21.67 -9.64
C GLY A 258 -18.52 -21.51 -8.44
N ALA A 259 -18.10 -21.90 -7.23
CA ALA A 259 -18.83 -21.57 -6.01
C ALA A 259 -18.70 -20.07 -5.68
N LYS A 260 -19.77 -19.44 -5.19
CA LYS A 260 -19.72 -18.06 -4.69
C LYS A 260 -18.72 -17.94 -3.53
N LYS A 261 -18.01 -16.81 -3.46
CA LYS A 261 -17.22 -16.43 -2.28
C LYS A 261 -18.17 -16.06 -1.16
N ASP A 262 -17.76 -16.40 0.06
CA ASP A 262 -18.40 -15.89 1.27
C ASP A 262 -18.21 -14.37 1.31
N SER A 263 -19.22 -13.65 1.76
CA SER A 263 -19.18 -12.19 1.96
C SER A 263 -17.98 -11.71 2.80
N LYS A 264 -17.41 -12.56 3.66
CA LYS A 264 -16.17 -12.24 4.41
C LYS A 264 -14.92 -12.15 3.53
N PHE A 265 -14.92 -12.80 2.36
CA PHE A 265 -13.81 -12.79 1.40
C PHE A 265 -14.05 -11.83 0.22
N TRP A 266 -15.30 -11.59 -0.17
CA TRP A 266 -15.66 -10.62 -1.20
C TRP A 266 -16.51 -9.50 -0.61
N ASN A 267 -15.83 -8.43 -0.17
CA ASN A 267 -16.45 -7.22 0.39
C ASN A 267 -15.56 -5.99 0.17
N LYS A 268 -15.98 -4.85 0.74
CA LYS A 268 -15.30 -3.56 0.66
C LYS A 268 -13.86 -3.51 1.22
N TYR A 269 -13.43 -4.50 2.01
CA TYR A 269 -12.11 -4.52 2.67
C TYR A 269 -11.13 -5.46 1.95
N PRO A 270 -10.09 -4.94 1.28
CA PRO A 270 -9.14 -5.73 0.51
C PRO A 270 -8.03 -6.34 1.38
N LEU A 271 -8.41 -7.21 2.33
CA LEU A 271 -7.44 -7.94 3.17
C LEU A 271 -6.52 -8.87 2.34
N ASP A 272 -6.90 -9.12 1.09
CA ASP A 272 -6.17 -9.78 0.02
C ASP A 272 -4.75 -9.22 -0.18
N LEU A 273 -4.55 -7.91 0.06
CA LEU A 273 -3.23 -7.26 -0.01
C LEU A 273 -2.17 -7.89 0.93
N TRP A 274 -2.62 -8.59 1.97
CA TRP A 274 -1.75 -9.30 2.91
C TRP A 274 -1.92 -10.81 2.80
N SER A 275 -3.15 -11.32 2.78
CA SER A 275 -3.40 -12.76 2.81
C SER A 275 -2.88 -13.49 1.58
N MET A 276 -2.88 -12.85 0.40
CA MET A 276 -2.32 -13.45 -0.82
C MET A 276 -0.78 -13.54 -0.82
N LYS A 277 -0.10 -12.83 0.10
CA LYS A 277 1.35 -12.88 0.29
C LYS A 277 1.79 -13.87 1.37
N ASP A 278 0.86 -14.35 2.18
CA ASP A 278 1.15 -15.21 3.33
C ASP A 278 1.27 -16.66 2.87
N THR A 279 2.43 -17.27 3.11
CA THR A 279 2.73 -18.66 2.72
C THR A 279 1.86 -19.69 3.45
N LYS A 280 1.28 -19.36 4.60
CA LYS A 280 0.35 -20.23 5.33
C LYS A 280 -1.07 -20.18 4.74
N VAL A 281 -1.40 -19.12 4.00
CA VAL A 281 -2.76 -18.83 3.51
C VAL A 281 -2.87 -19.03 2.00
N ASN A 282 -1.88 -18.58 1.23
CA ASN A 282 -1.79 -18.75 -0.21
C ASN A 282 -0.36 -19.16 -0.61
N PRO A 283 0.06 -20.41 -0.37
CA PRO A 283 1.44 -20.85 -0.62
C PRO A 283 1.89 -20.64 -2.06
N ASP A 284 1.04 -20.96 -3.04
CA ASP A 284 1.37 -20.84 -4.47
C ASP A 284 1.50 -19.37 -4.90
N GLY A 285 0.57 -18.50 -4.50
CA GLY A 285 0.69 -17.07 -4.76
C GLY A 285 1.86 -16.42 -4.01
N ALA A 286 2.09 -16.82 -2.76
CA ALA A 286 3.15 -16.30 -1.90
C ALA A 286 4.56 -16.59 -2.44
N GLU A 287 4.75 -17.63 -3.26
CA GLU A 287 6.01 -17.86 -3.97
C GLU A 287 6.43 -16.64 -4.82
N TYR A 288 5.44 -15.94 -5.38
CA TYR A 288 5.62 -14.77 -6.22
C TYR A 288 5.45 -13.47 -5.43
N PHE A 289 4.43 -13.38 -4.57
CA PHE A 289 4.06 -12.13 -3.89
C PHE A 289 4.71 -11.94 -2.51
N GLY A 290 5.14 -13.02 -1.85
CA GLY A 290 5.58 -13.00 -0.44
C GLY A 290 6.77 -12.09 -0.15
N LYS A 291 7.56 -11.76 -1.18
CA LYS A 291 8.72 -10.84 -1.09
C LYS A 291 8.40 -9.39 -1.49
N LEU A 292 7.15 -9.07 -1.83
CA LEU A 292 6.76 -7.68 -2.10
C LEU A 292 6.78 -6.89 -0.80
N THR A 293 7.60 -5.85 -0.80
CA THR A 293 7.65 -4.81 0.24
C THR A 293 6.32 -4.06 0.26
N HIS A 294 5.99 -3.44 1.39
CA HIS A 294 4.76 -2.67 1.51
C HIS A 294 4.82 -1.43 0.61
N LYS A 295 5.97 -0.78 0.48
CA LYS A 295 6.22 0.30 -0.50
C LYS A 295 5.94 -0.10 -1.95
N GLU A 296 6.32 -1.30 -2.38
CA GLU A 296 6.00 -1.79 -3.72
C GLU A 296 4.48 -1.96 -3.88
N VAL A 297 3.78 -2.50 -2.88
CA VAL A 297 2.31 -2.62 -2.88
C VAL A 297 1.65 -1.24 -2.98
N VAL A 298 2.09 -0.26 -2.17
CA VAL A 298 1.56 1.12 -2.19
C VAL A 298 1.78 1.79 -3.54
N THR A 299 2.92 1.53 -4.19
CA THR A 299 3.20 2.03 -5.55
C THR A 299 2.18 1.48 -6.55
N GLN A 300 1.87 0.18 -6.47
CA GLN A 300 0.86 -0.44 -7.34
C GLN A 300 -0.56 0.07 -7.02
N ILE A 301 -0.90 0.26 -5.75
CA ILE A 301 -2.19 0.86 -5.34
C ILE A 301 -2.38 2.24 -5.98
N ASN A 302 -1.35 3.10 -5.92
CA ASN A 302 -1.43 4.43 -6.52
C ASN A 302 -1.62 4.39 -8.05
N ASP A 303 -0.96 3.43 -8.73
CA ASP A 303 -1.17 3.18 -10.16
C ASP A 303 -2.62 2.76 -10.45
N LEU A 304 -3.20 1.86 -9.66
CA LEU A 304 -4.60 1.44 -9.80
C LEU A 304 -5.59 2.56 -9.57
N VAL A 305 -5.42 3.34 -8.49
CA VAL A 305 -6.28 4.48 -8.18
C VAL A 305 -6.26 5.49 -9.33
N SER A 306 -5.11 5.68 -9.99
CA SER A 306 -5.00 6.57 -11.16
C SER A 306 -5.75 6.06 -12.40
N LYS A 307 -6.05 4.76 -12.46
CA LYS A 307 -6.76 4.08 -13.57
C LYS A 307 -8.21 3.74 -13.24
N LYS A 308 -8.73 4.17 -12.08
CA LYS A 308 -10.07 3.79 -11.61
C LYS A 308 -11.18 4.05 -12.62
N ASP A 309 -11.06 5.12 -13.42
CA ASP A 309 -12.10 5.50 -14.39
C ASP A 309 -12.19 4.51 -15.57
N ASN A 310 -11.10 3.77 -15.85
CA ASN A 310 -11.10 2.72 -16.87
C ASN A 310 -12.00 1.54 -16.47
N LEU A 311 -12.34 1.41 -15.19
CA LEU A 311 -13.15 0.32 -14.67
C LEU A 311 -14.67 0.60 -14.71
N ASN A 312 -15.07 1.81 -15.10
CA ASN A 312 -16.47 2.23 -15.07
C ASN A 312 -17.32 1.44 -16.08
N GLY A 313 -18.40 0.82 -15.59
CA GLY A 313 -19.38 0.12 -16.42
C GLY A 313 -18.95 -1.28 -16.86
N ILE A 314 -17.84 -1.80 -16.35
CA ILE A 314 -17.38 -3.17 -16.60
C ILE A 314 -18.14 -4.16 -15.70
N PHE A 315 -18.39 -3.79 -14.46
CA PHE A 315 -18.90 -4.68 -13.43
C PHE A 315 -20.42 -4.72 -13.35
N SER A 316 -20.95 -5.78 -12.71
CA SER A 316 -22.32 -5.80 -12.21
C SER A 316 -22.53 -4.64 -11.22
N LYS A 317 -23.77 -4.23 -10.94
CA LYS A 317 -24.03 -3.15 -9.96
C LYS A 317 -23.43 -3.46 -8.59
N GLU A 318 -23.62 -4.68 -8.11
CA GLU A 318 -23.08 -5.16 -6.82
C GLU A 318 -21.55 -5.13 -6.81
N ASP A 319 -20.89 -5.68 -7.84
CA ASP A 319 -19.43 -5.70 -7.91
C ASP A 319 -18.84 -4.30 -8.11
N GLN A 320 -19.54 -3.40 -8.82
CA GLN A 320 -19.10 -2.02 -9.01
C GLN A 320 -19.01 -1.28 -7.67
N GLU A 321 -19.97 -1.48 -6.76
CA GLU A 321 -19.95 -0.91 -5.41
C GLU A 321 -18.83 -1.50 -4.55
N ILE A 322 -18.63 -2.81 -4.61
CA ILE A 322 -17.55 -3.50 -3.90
C ILE A 322 -16.18 -3.01 -4.40
N ILE A 323 -15.95 -2.97 -5.71
CA ILE A 323 -14.69 -2.52 -6.31
C ILE A 323 -14.41 -1.06 -5.97
N GLY A 324 -15.42 -0.18 -6.08
CA GLY A 324 -15.27 1.22 -5.68
C GLY A 324 -14.84 1.35 -4.22
N SER A 325 -15.52 0.64 -3.32
CA SER A 325 -15.20 0.66 -1.89
C SER A 325 -13.82 0.06 -1.58
N ARG A 326 -13.41 -0.99 -2.29
CA ARG A 326 -12.07 -1.58 -2.17
C ARG A 326 -11.00 -0.59 -2.62
N LEU A 327 -11.20 0.11 -3.75
CA LEU A 327 -10.28 1.15 -4.22
C LEU A 327 -10.15 2.29 -3.21
N ASP A 328 -11.24 2.72 -2.60
CA ASP A 328 -11.23 3.75 -1.56
C ASP A 328 -10.44 3.30 -0.32
N GLU A 329 -10.64 2.06 0.13
CA GLU A 329 -9.87 1.50 1.26
C GLU A 329 -8.39 1.28 0.91
N MET A 330 -8.07 0.85 -0.32
CA MET A 330 -6.69 0.79 -0.81
C MET A 330 -6.03 2.18 -0.83
N LYS A 331 -6.75 3.20 -1.31
CA LYS A 331 -6.26 4.57 -1.29
C LYS A 331 -6.00 5.03 0.15
N ARG A 332 -6.90 4.72 1.09
CA ARG A 332 -6.70 5.01 2.52
C ARG A 332 -5.44 4.34 3.07
N VAL A 333 -5.17 3.08 2.69
CA VAL A 333 -3.92 2.38 3.03
C VAL A 333 -2.71 3.14 2.49
N ALA A 334 -2.74 3.59 1.24
CA ALA A 334 -1.64 4.37 0.65
C ALA A 334 -1.42 5.72 1.35
N ASP A 335 -2.49 6.44 1.69
CA ASP A 335 -2.42 7.73 2.39
C ASP A 335 -1.81 7.58 3.79
N ILE A 336 -2.29 6.61 4.58
CA ILE A 336 -1.73 6.29 5.91
C ILE A 336 -0.26 5.89 5.78
N SER A 337 0.05 5.03 4.81
CA SER A 337 1.43 4.60 4.57
C SER A 337 2.35 5.77 4.27
N LYS A 338 1.89 6.74 3.50
CA LYS A 338 2.63 7.97 3.24
C LYS A 338 2.85 8.79 4.52
N THR A 339 1.82 8.97 5.34
CA THR A 339 1.97 9.70 6.63
C THR A 339 3.02 9.05 7.52
N LEU A 340 3.03 7.72 7.64
CA LEU A 340 4.02 7.00 8.43
C LEU A 340 5.40 7.01 7.77
N ASP A 341 5.50 6.91 6.44
CA ASP A 341 6.81 6.95 5.75
C ASP A 341 7.46 8.33 5.84
N ASP A 342 6.69 9.41 5.64
CA ASP A 342 7.14 10.80 5.80
C ASP A 342 7.61 11.05 7.24
N ASP A 343 6.98 10.37 8.20
CA ASP A 343 7.38 10.42 9.59
C ASP A 343 8.56 9.49 9.93
N LYS A 344 9.09 8.68 9.01
CA LYS A 344 10.23 7.75 9.17
C LYS A 344 9.93 6.43 9.90
N TRP A 345 8.75 5.86 9.72
CA TRP A 345 8.46 4.49 10.18
C TRP A 345 9.04 3.44 9.23
N ASN A 346 9.31 2.23 9.75
CA ASN A 346 9.81 1.12 8.94
C ASN A 346 8.73 0.55 8.04
N ASP A 347 9.09 0.15 6.81
CA ASP A 347 8.13 -0.37 5.83
C ASP A 347 7.34 -1.59 6.32
N ASP A 348 8.02 -2.57 6.93
CA ASP A 348 7.36 -3.76 7.51
C ASP A 348 6.35 -3.39 8.61
N TYR A 349 6.68 -2.38 9.43
CA TYR A 349 5.79 -1.90 10.47
C TYR A 349 4.57 -1.19 9.86
N ILE A 350 4.77 -0.34 8.84
CA ILE A 350 3.69 0.33 8.11
C ILE A 350 2.76 -0.71 7.48
N GLY A 351 3.32 -1.75 6.87
CA GLY A 351 2.54 -2.84 6.28
C GLY A 351 1.68 -3.58 7.31
N ASN A 352 2.24 -3.89 8.48
CA ASN A 352 1.46 -4.57 9.53
C ASN A 352 0.45 -3.61 10.21
N PHE A 353 0.80 -2.34 10.40
CA PHE A 353 -0.09 -1.32 10.93
C PHE A 353 -1.32 -1.13 10.04
N THR A 354 -1.10 -0.92 8.74
CA THR A 354 -2.20 -0.74 7.78
C THR A 354 -3.07 -2.00 7.64
N ARG A 355 -2.47 -3.20 7.69
CA ARG A 355 -3.21 -4.48 7.77
C ARG A 355 -4.21 -4.47 8.93
N HIS A 356 -3.75 -4.06 10.11
CA HIS A 356 -4.60 -3.99 11.29
C HIS A 356 -5.67 -2.90 11.19
N THR A 357 -5.36 -1.72 10.62
CA THR A 357 -6.40 -0.69 10.42
C THR A 357 -7.54 -1.21 9.53
N VAL A 358 -7.23 -1.93 8.45
CA VAL A 358 -8.25 -2.54 7.59
C VAL A 358 -8.98 -3.67 8.32
N GLY A 359 -8.25 -4.54 9.01
CA GLY A 359 -8.83 -5.67 9.74
C GLY A 359 -9.79 -5.28 10.86
N ILE A 360 -9.47 -4.22 11.62
CA ILE A 360 -10.33 -3.69 12.70
C ILE A 360 -11.63 -3.11 12.10
N ARG A 361 -11.55 -2.45 10.94
CA ARG A 361 -12.72 -1.97 10.21
C ARG A 361 -13.56 -3.12 9.65
N ALA A 362 -12.91 -4.15 9.12
CA ALA A 362 -13.55 -5.37 8.64
C ALA A 362 -14.28 -6.14 9.75
N ALA A 363 -13.77 -6.09 10.97
CA ALA A 363 -14.42 -6.66 12.16
C ALA A 363 -15.61 -5.83 12.67
N GLY A 364 -15.95 -4.69 12.04
CA GLY A 364 -17.06 -3.82 12.45
C GLY A 364 -16.79 -3.01 13.72
N ILE A 365 -15.60 -3.11 14.31
CA ILE A 365 -15.25 -2.47 15.59
C ILE A 365 -15.38 -0.95 15.49
N THR A 366 -14.93 -0.36 14.38
CA THR A 366 -14.91 1.10 14.23
C THR A 366 -16.29 1.75 14.10
N GLU A 367 -17.34 0.96 13.88
CA GLU A 367 -18.73 1.45 13.77
C GLU A 367 -19.33 1.75 15.14
N LYS A 368 -18.75 1.20 16.20
CA LYS A 368 -19.14 1.41 17.61
C LYS A 368 -18.33 2.48 18.32
N PHE A 369 -17.37 3.11 17.65
CA PHE A 369 -16.62 4.21 18.26
C PHE A 369 -17.54 5.42 18.47
N PRO A 370 -17.41 6.11 19.62
CA PRO A 370 -18.16 7.33 19.87
C PRO A 370 -17.78 8.40 18.86
N LYS A 371 -18.72 9.30 18.54
CA LYS A 371 -18.45 10.40 17.63
C LYS A 371 -17.68 11.51 18.32
N GLU A 372 -18.02 11.77 19.57
CA GLU A 372 -17.36 12.79 20.38
C GLU A 372 -17.27 12.40 21.85
N PHE A 373 -16.29 12.98 22.53
CA PHE A 373 -16.23 13.02 23.99
C PHE A 373 -16.33 14.44 24.51
N LYS A 374 -16.93 14.59 25.69
CA LYS A 374 -16.90 15.81 26.50
C LYS A 374 -16.43 15.47 27.90
N GLN A 375 -15.68 16.38 28.52
CA GLN A 375 -15.36 16.24 29.94
C GLN A 375 -16.66 16.28 30.76
N LYS A 376 -16.81 15.31 31.68
CA LYS A 376 -18.00 15.16 32.52
C LYS A 376 -18.21 16.34 33.46
N SER A 377 -17.12 16.93 33.94
CA SER A 377 -17.13 18.16 34.73
C SER A 377 -16.38 19.26 34.01
N LYS A 378 -16.92 20.49 34.05
CA LYS A 378 -16.23 21.72 33.64
C LYS A 378 -15.40 22.33 34.77
N ASP A 379 -15.64 21.92 36.01
CA ASP A 379 -14.84 22.33 37.16
C ASP A 379 -13.50 21.58 37.15
N PHE A 380 -12.41 22.33 37.02
CA PHE A 380 -11.04 21.83 36.95
C PHE A 380 -10.61 21.06 38.20
N ASP A 381 -11.15 21.40 39.37
CA ASP A 381 -10.79 20.77 40.63
C ASP A 381 -11.64 19.54 40.97
N SER A 382 -12.69 19.28 40.19
CA SER A 382 -13.53 18.09 40.34
C SER A 382 -12.77 16.80 40.07
N ALA A 383 -13.05 15.77 40.87
CA ALA A 383 -12.56 14.40 40.63
C ALA A 383 -13.09 13.79 39.31
N ASP A 384 -14.14 14.38 38.73
CA ASP A 384 -14.74 13.97 37.47
C ASP A 384 -14.22 14.79 36.27
N PHE A 385 -13.29 15.74 36.46
CA PHE A 385 -12.73 16.55 35.37
C PHE A 385 -12.02 15.70 34.30
N THR A 386 -11.35 14.62 34.72
CA THR A 386 -10.65 13.71 33.80
C THR A 386 -11.55 12.65 33.19
N LYS A 387 -12.81 12.55 33.62
CA LYS A 387 -13.76 11.59 33.04
C LYS A 387 -14.42 12.18 31.81
N VAL A 388 -14.70 11.32 30.84
CA VAL A 388 -15.40 11.71 29.62
C VAL A 388 -16.73 10.99 29.49
N VAL A 389 -17.71 11.71 28.95
CA VAL A 389 -18.97 11.17 28.47
C VAL A 389 -19.05 11.32 26.95
N ASP A 390 -19.71 10.37 26.30
CA ASP A 390 -19.94 10.38 24.85
C ASP A 390 -21.12 11.28 24.44
N GLU A 391 -21.54 11.22 23.18
CA GLU A 391 -22.72 11.93 22.69
C GLU A 391 -24.06 11.53 23.37
N ASN A 392 -24.09 10.44 24.13
CA ASN A 392 -25.25 9.92 24.87
C ASN A 392 -25.17 10.22 26.38
N ASP A 393 -24.23 11.08 26.81
CA ASP A 393 -23.95 11.39 28.21
C ASP A 393 -23.54 10.17 29.05
N LYS A 394 -22.99 9.12 28.41
CA LYS A 394 -22.52 7.91 29.08
C LYS A 394 -21.01 7.90 29.23
N GLU A 395 -20.56 7.59 30.44
CA GLU A 395 -19.14 7.59 30.79
C GLU A 395 -18.41 6.41 30.14
N PHE A 396 -17.42 6.69 29.28
CA PHE A 396 -16.65 5.72 28.48
C PHE A 396 -17.47 4.71 27.62
N ASP A 397 -18.81 4.84 27.57
CA ASP A 397 -19.83 3.99 26.91
C ASP A 397 -19.29 2.72 26.23
N ASN A 398 -19.29 2.70 24.89
CA ASN A 398 -18.90 1.54 24.10
C ASN A 398 -17.38 1.27 24.11
N LEU A 399 -16.57 2.04 24.84
CA LEU A 399 -15.13 1.76 24.95
C LEU A 399 -14.79 0.79 26.08
N ARG A 400 -15.63 0.67 27.12
CA ARG A 400 -15.35 -0.18 28.29
C ARG A 400 -16.54 -1.07 28.68
N GLY A 401 -16.26 -2.24 29.24
CA GLY A 401 -17.29 -3.17 29.72
C GLY A 401 -17.64 -4.28 28.72
N SER A 402 -18.63 -5.10 29.06
CA SER A 402 -18.89 -6.41 28.44
C SER A 402 -19.22 -6.38 26.95
N ASP A 403 -19.82 -5.29 26.46
CA ASP A 403 -20.22 -5.12 25.06
C ASP A 403 -19.38 -4.05 24.33
N SER A 404 -18.18 -3.77 24.85
CA SER A 404 -17.31 -2.71 24.36
C SER A 404 -16.48 -3.08 23.12
N THR A 405 -16.04 -2.04 22.43
CA THR A 405 -15.04 -2.11 21.37
C THR A 405 -13.71 -2.69 21.83
N MET A 406 -13.32 -2.55 23.10
CA MET A 406 -12.14 -3.21 23.65
C MET A 406 -12.35 -4.72 23.76
N TYR A 407 -13.56 -5.16 24.14
CA TYR A 407 -13.92 -6.58 24.16
C TYR A 407 -13.93 -7.18 22.74
N ASP A 408 -14.50 -6.46 21.77
CA ASP A 408 -14.46 -6.88 20.37
C ASP A 408 -13.03 -6.84 19.79
N PHE A 409 -12.21 -5.85 20.19
CA PHE A 409 -10.80 -5.79 19.81
C PHE A 409 -9.99 -6.96 20.39
N GLN A 410 -10.26 -7.40 21.61
CA GLN A 410 -9.64 -8.61 22.16
C GLN A 410 -9.94 -9.85 21.31
N LYS A 411 -11.20 -10.04 20.88
CA LYS A 411 -11.57 -11.14 19.97
C LYS A 411 -10.79 -11.05 18.66
N TYR A 412 -10.72 -9.85 18.07
CA TYR A 412 -9.96 -9.61 16.85
C TYR A 412 -8.48 -9.98 16.99
N VAL A 413 -7.83 -9.53 18.08
CA VAL A 413 -6.41 -9.79 18.33
C VAL A 413 -6.15 -11.28 18.53
N ASN A 414 -6.98 -11.95 19.33
CA ASN A 414 -6.73 -13.32 19.77
C ASN A 414 -7.13 -14.40 18.74
N ASN A 415 -8.25 -14.22 18.03
CA ASN A 415 -8.92 -15.34 17.35
C ASN A 415 -9.26 -15.10 15.87
N ASP A 416 -9.35 -13.85 15.42
CA ASP A 416 -9.72 -13.57 14.03
C ASP A 416 -8.47 -13.46 13.14
N SER A 417 -8.26 -12.30 12.52
CA SER A 417 -7.11 -12.02 11.66
C SER A 417 -6.00 -11.26 12.40
N GLY A 418 -6.15 -10.97 13.70
CA GLY A 418 -5.16 -10.22 14.47
C GLY A 418 -3.84 -10.96 14.61
N GLY A 419 -3.88 -12.24 14.97
CA GLY A 419 -2.68 -13.08 15.12
C GLY A 419 -1.78 -12.63 16.27
N GLY A 420 -2.37 -12.06 17.33
CA GLY A 420 -1.70 -11.59 18.53
C GLY A 420 -2.23 -12.26 19.81
N ASP A 421 -1.85 -11.71 20.96
CA ASP A 421 -2.30 -12.16 22.28
C ASP A 421 -2.51 -10.93 23.18
N TYR A 422 -3.77 -10.62 23.46
CA TYR A 422 -4.16 -9.48 24.30
C TYR A 422 -3.52 -9.53 25.70
N GLY A 423 -3.20 -10.71 26.26
CA GLY A 423 -2.55 -10.83 27.56
C GLY A 423 -1.18 -10.13 27.64
N ILE A 424 -0.53 -9.91 26.49
CA ILE A 424 0.67 -9.06 26.40
C ILE A 424 0.33 -7.58 26.67
N LEU A 425 -0.79 -7.08 26.14
CA LEU A 425 -1.25 -5.71 26.36
C LEU A 425 -1.66 -5.48 27.79
N GLU A 426 -2.41 -6.40 28.40
CA GLU A 426 -2.78 -6.32 29.81
C GLU A 426 -1.54 -6.21 30.70
N SER A 427 -0.54 -7.07 30.46
CA SER A 427 0.73 -7.06 31.18
C SER A 427 1.52 -5.75 30.96
N TRP A 428 1.46 -5.21 29.75
CA TRP A 428 2.10 -3.95 29.40
C TRP A 428 1.41 -2.75 30.07
N MET A 429 0.09 -2.63 29.97
CA MET A 429 -0.69 -1.54 30.59
C MET A 429 -0.52 -1.53 32.11
N ALA A 430 -0.64 -2.69 32.76
CA ALA A 430 -0.43 -2.82 34.20
C ALA A 430 1.01 -2.45 34.59
N GLY A 431 2.00 -2.90 33.81
CA GLY A 431 3.39 -2.54 34.02
C GLY A 431 3.66 -1.05 33.83
N GLN A 432 3.04 -0.44 32.82
CA GLN A 432 3.20 0.96 32.45
C GLN A 432 2.67 1.89 33.53
N GLY A 433 1.47 1.60 34.07
CA GLY A 433 0.88 2.36 35.18
C GLY A 433 1.65 2.23 36.50
N ASN A 434 2.40 1.15 36.71
CA ASN A 434 3.26 1.01 37.90
C ASN A 434 4.62 1.69 37.69
N THR A 435 5.34 1.30 36.65
CA THR A 435 6.63 1.91 36.30
C THR A 435 6.94 1.72 34.82
N SER A 436 7.11 2.83 34.09
CA SER A 436 7.48 2.84 32.67
C SER A 436 8.86 2.22 32.37
N TRP A 437 9.60 1.81 33.41
CA TRP A 437 10.90 1.14 33.33
C TRP A 437 10.87 -0.27 33.94
N GLY A 438 9.68 -0.88 34.06
CA GLY A 438 9.49 -2.29 34.39
C GLY A 438 9.71 -3.23 33.21
N ARG A 439 9.54 -4.54 33.42
CA ARG A 439 9.77 -5.60 32.41
C ARG A 439 9.00 -5.37 31.11
N TYR A 440 7.67 -5.28 31.16
CA TYR A 440 6.83 -5.16 29.97
C TYR A 440 6.95 -3.77 29.30
N PRO A 441 6.94 -2.63 30.03
CA PRO A 441 7.20 -1.32 29.43
C PRO A 441 8.55 -1.19 28.73
N ARG A 442 9.62 -1.77 29.31
CA ARG A 442 10.93 -1.81 28.64
C ARG A 442 10.90 -2.60 27.34
N ALA A 443 10.26 -3.76 27.34
CA ALA A 443 10.08 -4.56 26.13
C ALA A 443 9.35 -3.77 25.04
N ALA A 444 8.27 -3.08 25.39
CA ALA A 444 7.50 -2.25 24.47
C ALA A 444 8.30 -1.02 23.97
N LYS A 445 9.01 -0.29 24.86
CA LYS A 445 9.91 0.80 24.47
C LYS A 445 10.98 0.33 23.48
N TYR A 446 11.61 -0.82 23.74
CA TYR A 446 12.61 -1.39 22.84
C TYR A 446 11.99 -1.78 21.49
N PHE A 447 10.87 -2.48 21.50
CA PHE A 447 10.14 -2.81 20.28
C PHE A 447 9.80 -1.55 19.47
N MET A 448 9.16 -0.54 20.07
CA MET A 448 8.77 0.69 19.37
C MET A 448 9.97 1.50 18.88
N SER A 449 11.09 1.50 19.61
CA SER A 449 12.33 2.15 19.18
C SER A 449 12.90 1.55 17.89
N LYS A 450 12.61 0.27 17.63
CA LYS A 450 13.07 -0.44 16.44
C LYS A 450 12.20 -0.21 15.22
N GLN A 451 11.00 0.37 15.36
CA GLN A 451 10.05 0.60 14.26
C GLN A 451 10.27 1.92 13.52
N ARG A 452 11.32 2.64 13.91
CA ARG A 452 11.69 3.96 13.41
C ARG A 452 13.00 3.87 12.63
N ASN A 453 13.04 4.55 11.49
CA ASN A 453 14.26 4.82 10.72
C ASN A 453 14.99 6.05 11.28
N VAL A 454 15.29 6.03 12.58
CA VAL A 454 16.05 7.08 13.28
C VAL A 454 17.22 6.46 14.07
N PRO A 455 18.32 7.19 14.25
CA PRO A 455 19.42 6.75 15.09
C PRO A 455 18.95 6.37 16.51
N PRO A 456 19.34 5.21 17.07
CA PRO A 456 18.94 4.81 18.43
C PRO A 456 19.34 5.79 19.52
N GLU A 457 20.40 6.57 19.29
CA GLU A 457 20.86 7.64 20.14
C GLU A 457 19.96 8.86 20.15
N ASP A 458 19.01 9.02 19.23
CA ASP A 458 18.03 10.12 19.28
C ASP A 458 16.95 9.85 20.33
N LEU A 459 16.77 8.57 20.69
CA LEU A 459 15.83 8.15 21.71
C LEU A 459 16.45 8.19 23.10
N TYR A 460 15.68 8.70 24.07
CA TYR A 460 16.08 8.70 25.48
C TYR A 460 16.03 7.29 26.09
N TRP A 461 17.06 6.96 26.87
CA TRP A 461 17.16 5.77 27.70
C TRP A 461 17.61 6.16 29.12
N LYS A 462 16.98 5.59 30.15
CA LYS A 462 17.29 5.87 31.57
C LYS A 462 18.66 5.31 31.99
N GLY A 463 19.73 5.99 31.60
CA GLY A 463 21.11 5.62 31.89
C GLY A 463 21.73 4.65 30.87
N LYS A 464 23.07 4.48 30.98
CA LYS A 464 23.93 3.83 29.98
C LYS A 464 23.49 2.41 29.58
N PHE A 465 23.05 1.60 30.53
CA PHE A 465 22.71 0.18 30.28
C PHE A 465 21.23 -0.06 29.96
N SER A 466 20.39 0.97 30.01
CA SER A 466 18.93 0.81 29.99
C SER A 466 18.43 0.25 28.66
N ARG A 467 19.08 0.60 27.54
CA ARG A 467 18.75 0.03 26.22
C ARG A 467 19.01 -1.48 26.16
N ALA A 468 20.19 -1.92 26.60
CA ALA A 468 20.56 -3.34 26.61
C ALA A 468 19.66 -4.16 27.55
N ILE A 469 19.33 -3.62 28.72
CA ILE A 469 18.35 -4.25 29.62
C ILE A 469 16.99 -4.38 28.92
N SER A 470 16.56 -3.35 28.20
CA SER A 470 15.26 -3.35 27.52
C SER A 470 15.21 -4.33 26.34
N GLU A 471 16.32 -4.53 25.63
CA GLU A 471 16.47 -5.60 24.65
C GLU A 471 16.30 -6.99 25.28
N ASN A 472 16.94 -7.23 26.43
CA ASN A 472 16.80 -8.50 27.14
C ASN A 472 15.36 -8.74 27.61
N GLN A 473 14.68 -7.69 28.10
CA GLN A 473 13.25 -7.81 28.44
C GLN A 473 12.38 -8.06 27.21
N TYR A 474 12.68 -7.41 26.08
CA TYR A 474 11.99 -7.68 24.82
C TYR A 474 12.12 -9.15 24.40
N LYS A 475 13.33 -9.72 24.39
CA LYS A 475 13.54 -11.15 24.11
C LYS A 475 12.73 -12.04 25.06
N ALA A 476 12.81 -11.75 26.37
CA ALA A 476 12.14 -12.53 27.40
C ALA A 476 10.60 -12.45 27.38
N VAL A 477 10.01 -11.42 26.77
CA VAL A 477 8.54 -11.24 26.67
C VAL A 477 8.02 -11.71 25.31
N SER A 478 8.73 -11.37 24.23
CA SER A 478 8.33 -11.71 22.86
C SER A 478 8.53 -13.18 22.50
N GLU A 479 9.44 -13.90 23.17
CA GLU A 479 9.75 -15.31 22.86
C GLU A 479 9.47 -16.23 24.07
N ASN A 480 8.42 -15.91 24.84
CA ASN A 480 8.06 -16.67 26.03
C ASN A 480 7.35 -17.99 25.67
N GLN A 481 8.15 -19.06 25.56
CA GLN A 481 7.66 -20.41 25.26
C GLN A 481 6.59 -20.92 26.23
N LYS A 482 6.67 -20.59 27.53
CA LYS A 482 5.68 -21.03 28.53
C LYS A 482 4.28 -20.48 28.27
N LYS A 483 4.19 -19.34 27.57
CA LYS A 483 2.93 -18.71 27.16
C LYS A 483 2.65 -18.87 25.65
N GLY A 484 3.47 -19.64 24.92
CA GLY A 484 3.34 -19.78 23.47
C GLY A 484 3.66 -18.51 22.67
N HIS A 485 4.30 -17.50 23.27
CA HIS A 485 4.59 -16.25 22.58
C HIS A 485 5.72 -16.42 21.55
N THR A 486 5.54 -15.79 20.40
CA THR A 486 6.57 -15.60 19.37
C THR A 486 6.75 -14.11 19.06
N LYS A 487 7.86 -13.74 18.42
CA LYS A 487 8.08 -12.36 17.94
C LYS A 487 6.95 -11.88 17.03
N GLU A 488 6.39 -12.78 16.22
CA GLU A 488 5.25 -12.50 15.33
C GLU A 488 4.02 -12.13 16.16
N ILE A 489 3.66 -12.93 17.17
CA ILE A 489 2.54 -12.65 18.09
C ILE A 489 2.75 -11.31 18.81
N TYR A 490 3.95 -11.06 19.34
CA TYR A 490 4.25 -9.80 20.04
C TYR A 490 4.15 -8.59 19.11
N ASN A 491 4.71 -8.68 17.89
CA ASN A 491 4.65 -7.64 16.87
C ASN A 491 3.19 -7.33 16.48
N ASN A 492 2.41 -8.36 16.16
CA ASN A 492 1.00 -8.23 15.83
C ASN A 492 0.21 -7.62 16.98
N THR A 493 0.48 -8.02 18.21
CA THR A 493 -0.25 -7.50 19.37
C THR A 493 -0.06 -6.00 19.56
N LEU A 494 1.18 -5.52 19.63
CA LEU A 494 1.42 -4.09 19.87
C LEU A 494 1.05 -3.24 18.65
N THR A 495 1.23 -3.78 17.44
CA THR A 495 0.85 -3.07 16.21
C THR A 495 -0.66 -2.99 16.04
N ALA A 496 -1.40 -4.06 16.35
CA ALA A 496 -2.86 -4.06 16.36
C ALA A 496 -3.41 -3.03 17.35
N TYR A 497 -2.84 -2.95 18.55
CA TYR A 497 -3.29 -2.00 19.56
C TYR A 497 -2.98 -0.55 19.16
N HIS A 498 -1.83 -0.31 18.53
CA HIS A 498 -1.53 1.00 17.95
C HIS A 498 -2.53 1.36 16.84
N ALA A 499 -2.85 0.41 15.93
CA ALA A 499 -3.83 0.63 14.87
C ALA A 499 -5.26 0.88 15.42
N PHE A 500 -5.66 0.15 16.46
CA PHE A 500 -6.93 0.37 17.16
C PHE A 500 -6.99 1.77 17.78
N THR A 501 -5.94 2.15 18.50
CA THR A 501 -5.81 3.48 19.11
C THR A 501 -5.87 4.57 18.03
N TYR A 502 -5.18 4.38 16.91
CA TYR A 502 -5.20 5.30 15.78
C TYR A 502 -6.61 5.44 15.17
N GLU A 503 -7.32 4.34 14.90
CA GLU A 503 -8.67 4.38 14.34
C GLU A 503 -9.66 5.09 15.28
N MET A 504 -9.62 4.77 16.58
CA MET A 504 -10.48 5.40 17.58
C MET A 504 -10.21 6.89 17.67
N LEU A 505 -8.96 7.30 17.85
CA LEU A 505 -8.58 8.71 17.98
C LEU A 505 -8.81 9.49 16.69
N SER A 506 -8.70 8.87 15.52
CA SER A 506 -8.97 9.53 14.24
C SER A 506 -10.46 9.83 14.05
N LYS A 507 -11.33 8.91 14.49
CA LYS A 507 -12.78 8.98 14.28
C LYS A 507 -13.55 9.74 15.37
N THR A 508 -12.99 9.80 16.57
CA THR A 508 -13.65 10.44 17.72
C THR A 508 -13.15 11.87 17.88
N ASP A 509 -14.04 12.85 18.02
CA ASP A 509 -13.65 14.19 18.46
C ASP A 509 -13.58 14.26 19.98
N PHE A 510 -12.66 15.04 20.54
CA PHE A 510 -12.52 15.17 21.99
C PHE A 510 -11.70 16.41 22.37
N PRO A 511 -11.81 16.91 23.61
CA PRO A 511 -11.03 18.07 24.04
C PRO A 511 -9.53 17.83 23.83
N ASN A 512 -8.82 18.87 23.41
CA ASN A 512 -7.39 18.84 23.09
C ASN A 512 -6.99 18.02 21.85
N LYS A 513 -7.93 17.44 21.10
CA LYS A 513 -7.71 17.06 19.70
C LYS A 513 -7.78 18.29 18.81
N ASN A 514 -6.76 18.49 17.99
CA ASN A 514 -6.69 19.57 17.02
C ASN A 514 -7.30 19.14 15.68
N LYS A 515 -7.80 20.11 14.91
CA LYS A 515 -8.45 19.86 13.60
C LYS A 515 -7.53 19.22 12.55
N ASP A 516 -6.21 19.35 12.72
CA ASP A 516 -5.19 18.82 11.82
C ASP A 516 -4.79 17.36 12.11
N GLY A 517 -5.48 16.68 13.03
CA GLY A 517 -5.16 15.30 13.40
C GLY A 517 -3.98 15.17 14.37
N THR A 518 -3.69 16.24 15.12
CA THR A 518 -2.76 16.21 16.25
C THR A 518 -3.50 16.32 17.59
N ILE A 519 -2.83 16.00 18.69
CA ILE A 519 -3.35 16.07 20.05
C ILE A 519 -2.39 16.89 20.90
N THR A 520 -2.90 17.86 21.63
CA THR A 520 -2.11 18.64 22.59
C THR A 520 -2.05 17.90 23.92
N LEU A 521 -0.85 17.46 24.30
CA LEU A 521 -0.62 16.66 25.50
C LEU A 521 0.28 17.39 26.49
N LEU A 522 0.01 17.21 27.77
CA LEU A 522 0.76 17.78 28.89
C LEU A 522 1.78 16.78 29.42
N ARG A 523 2.89 17.30 29.93
CA ARG A 523 3.89 16.48 30.61
C ARG A 523 4.60 17.26 31.70
N THR A 524 4.72 16.63 32.87
CA THR A 524 5.53 17.14 33.97
C THR A 524 6.97 16.68 33.82
N GLU A 525 7.90 17.61 34.01
CA GLU A 525 9.34 17.39 33.89
C GLU A 525 10.02 17.67 35.22
N GLY A 526 11.12 16.96 35.49
CA GLY A 526 12.01 17.34 36.59
C GLY A 526 12.76 18.61 36.20
N LYS A 527 12.98 19.52 37.15
CA LYS A 527 13.75 20.75 36.92
C LYS A 527 15.14 20.48 36.33
N ASN A 528 15.81 19.43 36.78
CA ASN A 528 17.09 19.00 36.23
C ASN A 528 17.01 18.66 34.73
N VAL A 529 15.87 18.16 34.25
CA VAL A 529 15.66 17.84 32.83
C VAL A 529 15.56 19.14 32.03
N THR A 530 14.71 20.08 32.43
CA THR A 530 14.58 21.35 31.71
C THR A 530 15.87 22.15 31.71
N ASP A 531 16.64 22.12 32.80
CA ASP A 531 17.94 22.77 32.91
C ASP A 531 18.97 22.15 31.93
N ILE A 532 19.05 20.81 31.81
CA ILE A 532 19.93 20.13 30.85
C ILE A 532 19.65 20.57 29.40
N TYR A 533 18.38 20.79 29.07
CA TYR A 533 17.95 21.17 27.72
C TYR A 533 17.72 22.67 27.55
N ASN A 534 18.08 23.48 28.56
CA ASN A 534 17.89 24.94 28.58
C ASN A 534 16.45 25.35 28.18
N SER A 535 15.45 24.59 28.63
CA SER A 535 14.04 24.88 28.40
C SER A 535 13.52 25.78 29.51
N LYS A 536 13.03 26.97 29.17
CA LYS A 536 12.57 28.01 30.12
C LYS A 536 11.09 28.29 29.95
N VAL A 537 10.43 28.65 31.05
CA VAL A 537 9.02 29.07 31.04
C VAL A 537 8.78 30.13 29.97
N GLY A 538 7.81 29.88 29.09
CA GLY A 538 7.48 30.75 27.96
C GLY A 538 8.06 30.30 26.62
N ASP A 539 9.09 29.44 26.60
CA ASP A 539 9.61 28.87 25.35
C ASP A 539 8.53 28.03 24.66
N ASP A 540 8.39 28.14 23.34
CA ASP A 540 7.37 27.42 22.55
C ASP A 540 7.94 26.34 21.62
N ASN A 541 9.27 26.17 21.61
CA ASN A 541 9.97 25.30 20.66
C ASN A 541 11.19 24.58 21.27
N SER A 542 11.15 24.32 22.57
CA SER A 542 12.23 23.64 23.28
C SER A 542 12.31 22.18 22.87
N TYR A 543 13.52 21.70 22.55
CA TYR A 543 13.74 20.29 22.28
C TYR A 543 14.22 19.59 23.53
N ILE A 544 13.43 18.64 24.00
CA ILE A 544 13.82 17.78 25.10
C ILE A 544 13.85 16.34 24.58
N LYS A 545 14.98 15.67 24.74
CA LYS A 545 15.15 14.30 24.25
C LYS A 545 14.19 13.36 24.97
N ARG A 546 13.46 12.52 24.21
CA ARG A 546 12.42 11.63 24.74
C ARG A 546 12.51 10.23 24.18
N GLY A 547 11.89 9.29 24.89
CA GLY A 547 11.84 7.89 24.52
C GLY A 547 10.72 7.58 23.52
N SER A 548 10.57 6.30 23.24
CA SER A 548 9.63 5.77 22.24
C SER A 548 8.21 5.56 22.76
N MET A 549 7.98 5.55 24.08
CA MET A 549 6.68 5.32 24.71
C MET A 549 6.60 6.07 26.04
N GLU A 550 6.40 7.38 25.97
CA GLU A 550 6.42 8.28 27.11
C GLU A 550 5.00 8.57 27.61
N SER A 551 4.83 8.55 28.94
CA SER A 551 3.58 8.93 29.61
C SER A 551 3.36 10.44 29.53
N THR A 552 2.14 10.82 29.19
CA THR A 552 1.67 12.20 29.10
C THR A 552 0.25 12.26 29.62
N SER A 553 -0.27 13.45 29.85
CA SER A 553 -1.61 13.64 30.36
C SER A 553 -2.42 14.51 29.41
N ILE A 554 -3.64 14.09 29.05
CA ILE A 554 -4.45 14.85 28.08
C ILE A 554 -5.09 16.12 28.64
N PHE A 555 -5.71 16.09 29.82
CA PHE A 555 -6.59 17.17 30.31
C PHE A 555 -6.02 17.91 31.52
N LYS A 556 -5.50 17.14 32.49
CA LYS A 556 -4.93 17.66 33.74
C LYS A 556 -3.55 17.09 33.94
N GLU A 557 -2.63 17.90 34.44
CA GLU A 557 -1.27 17.49 34.73
C GLU A 557 -1.21 16.59 35.97
N VAL A 558 -0.28 15.62 35.94
CA VAL A 558 -0.08 14.65 37.03
C VAL A 558 1.34 14.81 37.56
N TYR A 559 1.45 15.34 38.78
CA TYR A 559 2.74 15.61 39.41
C TYR A 559 3.24 14.40 40.20
N VAL A 560 4.49 13.99 39.94
CA VAL A 560 5.12 12.82 40.58
C VAL A 560 6.28 13.19 41.54
N ALA A 561 6.56 14.47 41.74
CA ALA A 561 7.63 14.97 42.61
C ALA A 561 7.32 16.36 43.19
N SER A 562 8.07 16.76 44.22
CA SER A 562 7.87 18.03 44.93
C SER A 562 8.22 19.27 44.10
N THR A 563 9.22 19.19 43.20
CA THR A 563 9.54 20.27 42.24
C THR A 563 9.36 19.76 40.82
N THR A 564 8.50 20.44 40.05
CA THR A 564 8.12 19.97 38.71
C THR A 564 7.86 21.13 37.75
N GLU A 565 8.35 20.97 36.53
CA GLU A 565 8.11 21.88 35.42
C GLU A 565 6.98 21.32 34.56
N LEU A 566 6.19 22.16 33.92
CA LEU A 566 5.10 21.74 33.05
C LEU A 566 5.42 22.10 31.61
N THR A 567 5.31 21.12 30.72
CA THR A 567 5.46 21.29 29.27
C THR A 567 4.23 20.76 28.54
N SER A 568 4.02 21.23 27.31
CA SER A 568 3.03 20.67 26.38
C SER A 568 3.64 20.36 25.03
N GLN A 569 3.11 19.35 24.35
CA GLN A 569 3.54 18.92 23.03
C GLN A 569 2.33 18.66 22.14
N VAL A 570 2.45 19.05 20.87
CA VAL A 570 1.45 18.75 19.83
C VAL A 570 1.90 17.47 19.13
N VAL A 571 1.14 16.39 19.33
CA VAL A 571 1.53 15.03 18.94
C VAL A 571 0.60 14.52 17.84
N PRO A 572 1.12 14.10 16.67
CA PRO A 572 0.31 13.45 15.64
C PRO A 572 -0.35 12.15 16.15
N ILE A 573 -1.59 11.87 15.75
CA ILE A 573 -2.34 10.69 16.22
C ILE A 573 -1.59 9.37 15.96
N HIS A 574 -0.88 9.24 14.83
CA HIS A 574 -0.09 8.04 14.50
C HIS A 574 1.18 7.86 15.35
N ARG A 575 1.43 8.75 16.33
CA ARG A 575 2.47 8.61 17.36
C ARG A 575 1.88 8.34 18.75
N VAL A 576 0.59 8.04 18.84
CA VAL A 576 -0.11 7.71 20.08
C VAL A 576 -0.37 6.22 20.17
N PHE A 577 0.23 5.56 21.17
CA PHE A 577 0.11 4.10 21.34
C PHE A 577 -0.93 3.69 22.36
N GLY A 578 -1.09 4.48 23.41
CA GLY A 578 -2.03 4.18 24.49
C GLY A 578 -2.83 5.41 24.86
N ALA A 579 -4.11 5.19 25.14
CA ALA A 579 -5.03 6.22 25.59
C ALA A 579 -5.79 5.69 26.81
N TYR A 580 -5.91 6.51 27.85
CA TYR A 580 -6.62 6.08 29.05
C TYR A 580 -8.10 5.79 28.78
N PHE A 581 -8.69 6.28 27.68
CA PHE A 581 -10.07 5.95 27.29
C PHE A 581 -10.37 4.44 27.18
N HIS A 582 -9.34 3.63 26.92
CA HIS A 582 -9.45 2.19 26.74
C HIS A 582 -9.70 1.44 28.05
N GLU A 583 -9.55 0.13 28.02
CA GLU A 583 -9.76 -0.79 29.15
C GLU A 583 -8.54 -1.70 29.34
N ALA A 584 -8.08 -1.92 30.58
CA ALA A 584 -6.99 -2.85 30.87
C ALA A 584 -7.37 -4.31 30.59
N ILE A 585 -8.54 -4.71 31.10
CA ILE A 585 -9.06 -6.08 31.04
C ILE A 585 -10.40 -6.01 30.31
N PRO A 586 -10.43 -6.18 28.98
CA PRO A 586 -11.63 -6.01 28.17
C PRO A 586 -12.84 -6.75 28.73
N GLY A 587 -13.95 -6.04 28.89
CA GLY A 587 -15.20 -6.61 29.40
C GLY A 587 -15.52 -6.33 30.87
N SER A 588 -14.57 -5.79 31.65
CA SER A 588 -14.66 -5.60 33.11
C SER A 588 -14.99 -4.17 33.58
N GLY A 589 -14.92 -3.17 32.70
CA GLY A 589 -14.86 -1.74 33.02
C GLY A 589 -13.51 -1.24 33.57
N LYS A 590 -12.48 -2.09 33.69
CA LYS A 590 -11.25 -1.74 34.42
C LYS A 590 -10.38 -0.75 33.65
N THR A 591 -10.11 0.40 34.25
CA THR A 591 -9.20 1.43 33.72
C THR A 591 -7.81 0.87 33.33
N PRO A 592 -7.22 1.34 32.21
CA PRO A 592 -5.83 1.09 31.86
C PRO A 592 -4.88 1.87 32.78
N PHE A 593 -3.60 1.47 32.73
CA PHE A 593 -2.52 2.11 33.47
C PHE A 593 -2.76 2.21 34.99
N TYR A 594 -2.45 3.34 35.62
CA TYR A 594 -2.62 3.52 37.06
C TYR A 594 -4.04 3.97 37.44
N GLY A 595 -4.75 4.63 36.53
CA GLY A 595 -6.17 4.99 36.69
C GLY A 595 -6.60 6.24 35.94
N ASP A 596 -7.91 6.48 35.87
CA ASP A 596 -8.53 7.59 35.13
C ASP A 596 -8.09 8.98 35.59
N LYS A 597 -7.63 9.11 36.84
CA LYS A 597 -7.10 10.36 37.38
C LYS A 597 -5.77 10.76 36.75
N GLU A 598 -5.02 9.83 36.17
CA GLU A 598 -3.78 10.15 35.47
C GLU A 598 -4.03 10.64 34.04
N ASN A 599 -5.23 10.36 33.50
CA ASN A 599 -5.65 10.70 32.14
C ASN A 599 -4.52 10.46 31.12
N GLU A 600 -3.86 9.30 31.27
CA GLU A 600 -2.59 8.99 30.65
C GLU A 600 -2.74 8.69 29.15
N PHE A 601 -1.87 9.32 28.37
CA PHE A 601 -1.58 8.95 26.99
C PHE A 601 -0.13 8.49 26.89
N VAL A 602 0.11 7.41 26.17
CA VAL A 602 1.47 6.89 25.92
C VAL A 602 1.85 7.15 24.48
N VAL A 603 2.93 7.91 24.27
CA VAL A 603 3.25 8.53 22.97
C VAL A 603 4.72 8.44 22.58
N MET A 604 5.01 8.60 21.29
CA MET A 604 6.38 8.76 20.76
C MET A 604 6.73 10.23 20.57
N LEU A 605 7.57 10.74 21.46
CA LEU A 605 7.94 12.17 21.50
C LEU A 605 9.29 12.49 20.85
N GLU A 606 9.98 11.49 20.30
CA GLU A 606 11.23 11.67 19.56
C GLU A 606 11.08 12.75 18.49
N GLY A 607 11.94 13.77 18.49
CA GLY A 607 11.87 14.86 17.52
C GLY A 607 10.72 15.87 17.72
N ILE A 608 9.77 15.63 18.63
CA ILE A 608 8.64 16.54 18.87
C ILE A 608 9.06 17.66 19.82
N LYS A 609 8.84 18.89 19.39
CA LYS A 609 9.15 20.10 20.16
C LYS A 609 8.12 20.31 21.27
N SER A 610 8.56 20.94 22.35
CA SER A 610 7.76 21.22 23.53
C SER A 610 7.67 22.71 23.79
N LYS A 611 6.50 23.13 24.27
CA LYS A 611 6.29 24.43 24.89
C LYS A 611 6.41 24.28 26.39
N HIS A 612 7.18 25.15 27.03
CA HIS A 612 7.33 25.20 28.48
C HIS A 612 6.29 26.15 29.06
N ILE A 613 5.35 25.61 29.83
CA ILE A 613 4.17 26.32 30.32
C ILE A 613 4.46 27.04 31.63
N SER A 614 4.95 26.32 32.64
CA SER A 614 5.07 26.85 34.00
C SER A 614 6.05 26.06 34.86
N SER A 615 6.51 26.67 35.94
CA SER A 615 7.32 26.04 36.97
C SER A 615 6.53 25.97 38.28
N LYS A 616 6.51 24.79 38.93
CA LYS A 616 5.89 24.60 40.25
C LYS A 616 6.97 24.22 41.25
N ALA A 617 7.19 25.12 42.23
CA ALA A 617 8.17 24.99 43.30
C ALA A 617 7.63 24.16 44.47
#